data_AF-A0A964F102-F1
#
_entry.id   AF-A0A964F102-F1
#
_cell.length_a   1.000
_cell.length_b   1.000
_cell.length_c   1.000
_cell.angle_alpha   90.00
_cell.angle_beta   90.00
_cell.angle_gamma   90.00
#
_symmetry.space_group_name_H-M   'P 1'
#
loop_
_entity.id
_entity.type
_entity.pdbx_description
1 polymer ?
#
loop_
_entity_poly.entity_id
_entity_poly.type
_entity_poly.pdbx_seq_one_letter_code
_entity_poly.pdbx_strand_id
1 'polypeptide(L)'
;MRVLIVCGSKRGGTEGLARMLAEALPGHEVDVRKPRGIDGVGAWDAVIVGGALYAGRWPRALRRFVERHAEELRRVPVWFFSSGPLGEEHQQPDIPPTPQVQGLMAQVGARDHVTFGGRLSEHPGGFIAGAMAKRGMAGDWRSPEAVAAWARQIEGELDDHTPTPPAAVKPQRALRVAAGVMTLLVGLTATGGGVELILLPHGADYMGLDSTILQHSPFTDFVIPGVLLMVFVGLLNLAAAVTVLRRHPLGEPASVAAGVSMTTWILVEVALLRTFHPLHALYGGLGLATLAVGATLWRRRKAGLRPHTDPP
;
A
#
# COMPACT_ATOMS: atom_id res chain seq x y z
N MET A 1 12.55 -5.38 29.78
CA MET A 1 12.97 -4.12 29.14
C MET A 1 12.07 -2.98 29.59
N ARG A 2 12.56 -1.75 29.50
CA ARG A 2 11.80 -0.52 29.74
C ARG A 2 11.29 0.01 28.40
N VAL A 3 9.98 0.10 28.23
CA VAL A 3 9.33 0.52 26.98
C VAL A 3 8.62 1.84 27.20
N LEU A 4 8.90 2.84 26.36
CA LEU A 4 8.19 4.11 26.38
C LEU A 4 7.09 4.14 25.32
N ILE A 5 5.83 4.33 25.72
CA ILE A 5 4.74 4.62 24.80
C ILE A 5 4.44 6.13 24.84
N VAL A 6 4.77 6.84 23.77
CA VAL A 6 4.46 8.26 23.62
C VAL A 6 3.19 8.44 22.81
N CYS A 7 2.11 8.94 23.42
CA CYS A 7 0.85 9.13 22.73
C CYS A 7 0.41 10.59 22.64
N GLY A 8 -0.02 11.00 21.44
CA GLY A 8 -0.62 12.29 21.14
C GLY A 8 -2.13 12.16 20.90
N SER A 9 -2.95 12.50 21.91
CA SER A 9 -4.41 12.53 21.77
C SER A 9 -5.00 13.90 22.10
N LYS A 10 -5.97 14.35 21.31
CA LYS A 10 -6.80 15.53 21.64
C LYS A 10 -8.07 15.16 22.42
N ARG A 11 -8.53 13.91 22.30
CA ARG A 11 -9.86 13.44 22.77
C ARG A 11 -9.80 12.11 23.53
N GLY A 12 -8.62 11.69 23.98
CA GLY A 12 -8.39 10.48 24.78
C GLY A 12 -8.51 9.13 24.06
N GLY A 13 -9.00 9.06 22.82
CA GLY A 13 -9.12 7.79 22.08
C GLY A 13 -7.77 7.06 21.91
N THR A 14 -6.75 7.79 21.47
CA THR A 14 -5.38 7.30 21.31
C THR A 14 -4.69 7.02 22.65
N GLU A 15 -5.02 7.76 23.72
CA GLU A 15 -4.53 7.45 25.07
C GLU A 15 -5.04 6.08 25.53
N GLY A 16 -6.30 5.74 25.23
CA GLY A 16 -6.81 4.41 25.56
C GLY A 16 -6.17 3.30 24.74
N LEU A 17 -5.81 3.52 23.46
CA LEU A 17 -5.00 2.55 22.71
C LEU A 17 -3.62 2.36 23.33
N ALA A 18 -2.97 3.45 23.78
CA ALA A 18 -1.69 3.37 24.45
C ALA A 18 -1.76 2.57 25.77
N ARG A 19 -2.86 2.69 26.52
CA ARG A 19 -3.10 1.88 27.73
C ARG A 19 -3.34 0.42 27.40
N MET A 20 -4.20 0.12 26.42
CA MET A 20 -4.43 -1.27 25.96
C MET A 20 -3.12 -1.92 25.51
N LEU A 21 -2.25 -1.16 24.84
CA LEU A 21 -0.94 -1.66 24.40
C LEU A 21 0.01 -1.89 25.58
N ALA A 22 0.01 -1.01 26.58
CA ALA A 22 0.79 -1.21 27.80
C ALA A 22 0.33 -2.44 28.60
N GLU A 23 -0.99 -2.65 28.72
CA GLU A 23 -1.58 -3.82 29.36
C GLU A 23 -1.25 -5.12 28.60
N ALA A 24 -1.11 -5.04 27.27
CA ALA A 24 -0.78 -6.17 26.41
C ALA A 24 0.74 -6.48 26.31
N LEU A 25 1.59 -5.80 27.09
CA LEU A 25 3.04 -6.05 27.17
C LEU A 25 3.47 -6.35 28.64
N PRO A 26 2.92 -7.40 29.28
CA PRO A 26 3.10 -7.65 30.71
C PRO A 26 4.54 -8.03 31.11
N GLY A 27 5.38 -8.49 30.17
CA GLY A 27 6.78 -8.84 30.40
C GLY A 27 7.74 -7.65 30.47
N HIS A 28 7.24 -6.42 30.36
CA HIS A 28 8.06 -5.22 30.26
C HIS A 28 7.59 -4.10 31.21
N GLU A 29 8.51 -3.22 31.61
CA GLU A 29 8.19 -2.00 32.35
C GLU A 29 7.73 -0.94 31.34
N VAL A 30 6.43 -0.71 31.23
CA VAL A 30 5.85 0.17 30.19
C VAL A 30 5.43 1.53 30.76
N ASP A 31 6.05 2.59 30.26
CA ASP A 31 5.72 3.97 30.58
C ASP A 31 4.84 4.60 29.49
N VAL A 32 3.59 4.97 29.82
CA VAL A 32 2.74 5.72 28.89
C VAL A 32 2.84 7.22 29.17
N ARG A 33 3.41 8.00 28.23
CA ARG A 33 3.64 9.45 28.39
C ARG A 33 3.08 10.28 27.24
N LYS A 34 2.87 11.56 27.51
CA LYS A 34 2.55 12.58 26.48
C LYS A 34 3.87 13.13 25.89
N PRO A 35 3.88 13.58 24.63
CA PRO A 35 5.10 14.10 24.00
C PRO A 35 5.65 15.39 24.62
N ARG A 36 4.89 16.06 25.49
CA ARG A 36 5.36 17.26 26.23
C ARG A 36 5.99 16.80 27.55
N GLY A 37 7.17 17.33 27.86
CA GLY A 37 7.89 17.04 29.11
C GLY A 37 8.77 15.79 29.05
N ILE A 38 9.06 15.29 27.84
CA ILE A 38 10.09 14.26 27.63
C ILE A 38 11.32 15.00 27.10
N ASP A 39 12.39 15.02 27.88
CA ASP A 39 13.64 15.74 27.55
C ASP A 39 14.66 14.84 26.84
N GLY A 40 14.46 13.52 26.88
CA GLY A 40 15.23 12.52 26.16
C GLY A 40 14.53 11.16 26.22
N VAL A 41 14.98 10.20 25.41
CA VAL A 41 14.47 8.81 25.35
C VAL A 41 15.54 7.77 25.73
N GLY A 42 16.74 8.19 26.11
CA GLY A 42 17.85 7.27 26.42
C GLY A 42 17.67 6.39 27.68
N ALA A 43 16.61 6.58 28.47
CA ALA A 43 16.32 5.77 29.65
C ALA A 43 15.49 4.50 29.34
N TRP A 44 15.04 4.36 28.10
CA TRP A 44 14.20 3.24 27.66
C TRP A 44 14.93 2.41 26.62
N ASP A 45 14.67 1.12 26.64
CA ASP A 45 15.24 0.15 25.72
C ASP A 45 14.51 0.15 24.38
N ALA A 46 13.26 0.63 24.34
CA ALA A 46 12.40 0.67 23.17
C ALA A 46 11.35 1.80 23.26
N VAL A 47 10.89 2.30 22.11
CA VAL A 47 9.90 3.39 22.04
C VAL A 47 8.77 3.08 21.06
N ILE A 48 7.53 3.29 21.50
CA ILE A 48 6.33 3.20 20.68
C ILE A 48 5.68 4.58 20.59
N VAL A 49 5.43 5.09 19.38
CA VAL A 49 4.88 6.45 19.16
C VAL A 49 3.50 6.38 18.51
N GLY A 50 2.50 6.93 19.19
CA GLY A 50 1.08 6.80 18.83
C GLY A 50 0.35 8.11 18.60
N GLY A 51 -0.27 8.30 17.43
CA GLY A 51 -0.97 9.55 17.09
C GLY A 51 -2.39 9.38 16.54
N ALA A 52 -3.33 10.22 16.99
CA ALA A 52 -4.61 10.37 16.29
C ALA A 52 -4.38 10.98 14.89
N LEU A 53 -5.02 10.40 13.87
CA LEU A 53 -5.04 10.98 12.52
C LEU A 53 -6.17 12.02 12.43
N TYR A 54 -5.80 13.29 12.35
CA TYR A 54 -6.73 14.38 12.04
C TYR A 54 -6.43 14.91 10.65
N ALA A 55 -7.39 14.79 9.72
CA ALA A 55 -7.19 15.10 8.30
C ALA A 55 -5.91 14.41 7.75
N GLY A 56 -5.69 13.15 8.12
CA GLY A 56 -4.54 12.35 7.70
C GLY A 56 -3.21 12.76 8.33
N ARG A 57 -3.19 13.58 9.38
CA ARG A 57 -1.96 14.07 10.01
C ARG A 57 -1.91 13.77 11.50
N TRP A 58 -0.72 13.46 11.99
CA TRP A 58 -0.44 13.38 13.41
C TRP A 58 -0.42 14.78 14.05
N PRO A 59 -0.71 14.88 15.35
CA PRO A 59 -0.65 16.16 16.06
C PRO A 59 0.76 16.76 16.02
N ARG A 60 0.84 18.10 15.88
CA ARG A 60 2.11 18.83 15.82
C ARG A 60 3.05 18.53 16.99
N ALA A 61 2.51 18.28 18.19
CA ALA A 61 3.31 17.95 19.36
C ALA A 61 4.03 16.60 19.20
N LEU A 62 3.37 15.59 18.64
CA LEU A 62 3.95 14.27 18.41
C LEU A 62 4.98 14.30 17.29
N ARG A 63 4.67 15.01 16.19
CA ARG A 63 5.64 15.26 15.12
C ARG A 63 6.93 15.91 15.64
N ARG A 64 6.80 16.99 16.42
CA ARG A 64 7.96 17.69 17.00
C ARG A 64 8.75 16.82 17.97
N PHE A 65 8.09 15.92 18.70
CA PHE A 65 8.76 14.95 19.56
C PHE A 65 9.67 14.04 18.73
N VAL A 66 9.13 13.41 17.68
CA VAL A 66 9.91 12.55 16.78
C VAL A 66 11.07 13.32 16.13
N GLU A 67 10.81 14.53 15.63
CA GLU A 67 11.84 15.37 15.00
C GLU A 67 12.95 15.76 15.99
N ARG A 68 12.60 16.13 17.22
CA ARG A 68 13.53 16.57 18.25
C ARG A 68 14.41 15.42 18.75
N HIS A 69 13.84 14.24 18.95
CA HIS A 69 14.54 13.09 19.51
C HIS A 69 15.00 12.10 18.44
N ALA A 70 15.05 12.51 17.16
CA ALA A 70 15.32 11.61 16.04
C ALA A 70 16.64 10.82 16.20
N GLU A 71 17.72 11.47 16.66
CA GLU A 71 19.02 10.81 16.86
C GLU A 71 18.98 9.75 17.95
N GLU A 72 18.30 10.01 19.07
CA GLU A 72 18.16 9.05 20.16
C GLU A 72 17.21 7.92 19.78
N LEU A 73 16.11 8.24 19.10
CA LEU A 73 15.14 7.26 18.61
C LEU A 73 15.77 6.27 17.62
N ARG A 74 16.75 6.69 16.81
CA ARG A 74 17.47 5.76 15.92
C ARG A 74 18.34 4.73 16.64
N ARG A 75 18.65 4.95 17.92
CA ARG A 75 19.52 4.06 18.72
C ARG A 75 18.76 2.93 19.40
N VAL A 76 17.43 3.01 19.40
CA VAL A 76 16.55 2.03 20.04
C VAL A 76 15.52 1.53 19.03
N PRO A 77 14.94 0.34 19.24
CA PRO A 77 13.78 -0.12 18.48
C PRO A 77 12.61 0.87 18.60
N VAL A 78 12.04 1.27 17.45
CA VAL A 78 10.91 2.20 17.39
C VAL A 78 9.75 1.62 16.60
N TRP A 79 8.54 1.68 17.14
CA TRP A 79 7.30 1.32 16.42
C TRP A 79 6.31 2.46 16.44
N PHE A 80 5.55 2.64 15.37
CA PHE A 80 4.53 3.68 15.29
C PHE A 80 3.12 3.08 15.30
N PHE A 81 2.13 3.81 15.82
CA PHE A 81 0.73 3.50 15.56
C PHE A 81 -0.12 4.74 15.31
N SER A 82 -1.17 4.56 14.53
CA SER A 82 -2.17 5.59 14.25
C SER A 82 -3.52 5.21 14.83
N SER A 83 -4.33 6.21 15.17
CA SER A 83 -5.73 6.03 15.56
C SER A 83 -6.66 6.79 14.61
N GLY A 84 -7.59 6.06 14.01
CA GLY A 84 -8.50 6.51 12.93
C GLY A 84 -8.45 5.52 11.76
N PRO A 85 -9.45 5.42 10.87
CA PRO A 85 -10.61 6.28 10.67
C PRO A 85 -11.76 6.01 11.66
N LEU A 86 -12.83 6.78 11.52
CA LEU A 86 -14.10 6.65 12.24
C LEU A 86 -15.18 6.18 11.24
N GLY A 87 -16.13 5.35 11.67
CA GLY A 87 -17.14 4.78 10.76
C GLY A 87 -16.58 3.61 9.92
N GLU A 88 -17.41 2.98 9.08
CA GLU A 88 -17.22 1.67 8.40
C GLU A 88 -15.84 1.40 7.77
N GLU A 89 -15.08 2.45 7.44
CA GLU A 89 -13.69 2.35 6.98
C GLU A 89 -12.73 1.67 7.98
N HIS A 90 -13.11 1.52 9.26
CA HIS A 90 -12.38 0.74 10.27
C HIS A 90 -12.28 -0.76 9.96
N GLN A 91 -13.14 -1.28 9.08
CA GLN A 91 -13.14 -2.70 8.69
C GLN A 91 -12.09 -3.01 7.61
N GLN A 92 -11.36 -2.01 7.09
CA GLN A 92 -10.27 -2.26 6.17
C GLN A 92 -9.03 -2.77 6.94
N PRO A 93 -8.63 -4.05 6.77
CA PRO A 93 -7.35 -4.49 7.29
C PRO A 93 -6.22 -3.71 6.62
N ASP A 94 -5.20 -3.33 7.40
CA ASP A 94 -3.94 -2.73 6.93
C ASP A 94 -4.05 -1.33 6.30
N ILE A 95 -4.68 -0.39 7.02
CA ILE A 95 -4.72 1.02 6.63
C ILE A 95 -3.29 1.60 6.70
N PRO A 96 -2.72 2.08 5.58
CA PRO A 96 -1.32 2.48 5.53
C PRO A 96 -1.04 3.75 6.34
N PRO A 97 0.22 3.96 6.79
CA PRO A 97 0.63 5.25 7.33
C PRO A 97 0.45 6.34 6.27
N THR A 98 0.03 7.53 6.70
CA THR A 98 -0.08 8.68 5.81
C THR A 98 1.30 9.19 5.38
N PRO A 99 1.44 9.99 4.31
CA PRO A 99 2.75 10.48 3.88
C PRO A 99 3.56 11.18 4.97
N GLN A 100 2.89 11.89 5.88
CA GLN A 100 3.54 12.51 7.04
C GLN A 100 4.11 11.46 8.00
N VAL A 101 3.32 10.43 8.33
CA VAL A 101 3.76 9.35 9.23
C VAL A 101 4.88 8.55 8.59
N GLN A 102 4.80 8.26 7.29
CA GLN A 102 5.86 7.58 6.53
C GLN A 102 7.18 8.36 6.57
N GLY A 103 7.15 9.68 6.38
CA GLY A 103 8.36 10.51 6.48
C GLY A 103 8.99 10.44 7.87
N LEU A 104 8.18 10.47 8.93
CA LEU A 104 8.65 10.34 10.31
C LEU A 104 9.21 8.94 10.61
N MET A 105 8.59 7.89 10.09
CA MET A 105 9.09 6.51 10.22
C MET A 105 10.48 6.38 9.60
N ALA A 106 10.63 6.86 8.36
CA ALA A 106 11.90 6.82 7.65
C ALA A 106 12.98 7.64 8.37
N GLN A 107 12.60 8.78 8.97
CA GLN A 107 13.52 9.63 9.71
C GLN A 107 14.15 8.93 10.92
N VAL A 108 13.43 8.06 11.63
CA VAL A 108 13.92 7.39 12.85
C VAL A 108 14.19 5.91 12.70
N GLY A 109 13.96 5.33 11.52
CA GLY A 109 14.13 3.90 11.28
C GLY A 109 13.08 3.05 12.01
N ALA A 110 11.83 3.54 12.10
CA ALA A 110 10.76 2.78 12.75
C ALA A 110 10.57 1.41 12.08
N ARG A 111 10.43 0.35 12.89
CA ARG A 111 10.37 -1.06 12.49
C ARG A 111 9.04 -1.43 11.84
N ASP A 112 7.93 -0.94 12.37
CA ASP A 112 6.59 -1.17 11.82
C ASP A 112 5.60 -0.05 12.16
N HIS A 113 4.44 -0.08 11.50
CA HIS A 113 3.29 0.77 11.78
C HIS A 113 1.95 0.04 11.60
N VAL A 114 1.06 0.29 12.56
CA VAL A 114 -0.35 -0.15 12.51
C VAL A 114 -1.29 1.04 12.67
N THR A 115 -2.38 1.03 11.92
CA THR A 115 -3.49 1.98 12.08
C THR A 115 -4.67 1.26 12.73
N PHE A 116 -4.99 1.63 13.97
CA PHE A 116 -6.16 1.13 14.70
C PHE A 116 -7.38 2.01 14.46
N GLY A 117 -8.57 1.45 14.63
CA GLY A 117 -9.81 2.21 14.61
C GLY A 117 -9.81 3.36 15.63
N GLY A 118 -10.49 4.45 15.27
CA GLY A 118 -10.64 5.61 16.14
C GLY A 118 -11.78 5.46 17.14
N ARG A 119 -11.85 6.39 18.10
CA ARG A 119 -13.02 6.57 18.96
C ARG A 119 -13.56 7.99 18.83
N LEU A 120 -14.87 8.11 18.60
CA LEU A 120 -15.61 9.36 18.67
C LEU A 120 -16.74 9.19 19.69
N SER A 121 -16.71 9.99 20.76
CA SER A 121 -17.80 10.03 21.75
C SER A 121 -19.11 10.46 21.09
N GLU A 122 -20.24 9.99 21.61
CA GLU A 122 -21.59 10.38 21.16
C GLU A 122 -21.87 11.88 21.33
N HIS A 123 -21.28 12.50 22.36
CA HIS A 123 -21.39 13.92 22.65
C HIS A 123 -20.02 14.62 22.53
N PRO A 124 -19.43 14.71 21.32
CA PRO A 124 -18.09 15.24 21.19
C PRO A 124 -18.09 16.77 21.25
N GLY A 125 -17.18 17.35 22.04
CA GLY A 125 -16.98 18.80 22.05
C GLY A 125 -16.46 19.35 20.72
N GLY A 126 -17.00 20.49 20.27
CA GLY A 126 -16.53 21.23 19.10
C GLY A 126 -17.26 20.90 17.79
N PHE A 127 -17.44 21.93 16.96
CA PHE A 127 -18.33 21.93 15.80
C PHE A 127 -18.10 20.79 14.80
N ILE A 128 -16.86 20.57 14.37
CA ILE A 128 -16.52 19.52 13.38
C ILE A 128 -16.85 18.12 13.91
N ALA A 129 -16.52 17.83 15.16
CA ALA A 129 -16.77 16.52 15.73
C ALA A 129 -18.27 16.29 15.99
N GLY A 130 -19.00 17.33 16.39
CA GLY A 130 -20.46 17.27 16.49
C GLY A 130 -21.12 17.00 15.14
N ALA A 131 -20.65 17.63 14.06
CA ALA A 131 -21.13 17.36 12.70
C ALA A 131 -20.81 15.91 12.26
N MET A 132 -19.65 15.38 12.63
CA MET A 132 -19.30 13.98 12.36
C MET A 132 -20.18 13.00 13.12
N ALA A 133 -20.49 13.29 14.39
CA ALA A 133 -21.39 12.46 15.20
C ALA A 133 -22.80 12.42 14.59
N LYS A 134 -23.33 13.57 14.16
CA LYS A 134 -24.63 13.68 13.45
C LYS A 134 -24.66 12.90 12.12
N ARG A 135 -23.51 12.61 11.53
CA ARG A 135 -23.36 11.78 10.32
C ARG A 135 -23.22 10.28 10.63
N GLY A 136 -23.47 9.86 11.88
CA GLY A 136 -23.40 8.45 12.28
C GLY A 136 -21.98 7.92 12.50
N MET A 137 -20.96 8.79 12.57
CA MET A 137 -19.57 8.36 12.80
C MET A 137 -19.19 8.28 14.30
N ALA A 138 -20.15 8.49 15.21
CA ALA A 138 -19.94 8.27 16.63
C ALA A 138 -19.81 6.76 16.92
N GLY A 139 -18.90 6.39 17.82
CA GLY A 139 -18.62 5.00 18.14
C GLY A 139 -17.18 4.78 18.61
N ASP A 140 -16.94 3.59 19.13
CA ASP A 140 -15.62 3.10 19.49
C ASP A 140 -15.23 1.95 18.58
N TRP A 141 -14.27 2.19 17.69
CA TRP A 141 -13.83 1.23 16.69
C TRP A 141 -12.46 0.64 17.03
N ARG A 142 -11.97 0.89 18.25
CA ARG A 142 -10.71 0.31 18.74
C ARG A 142 -10.94 -1.17 19.02
N SER A 143 -10.07 -2.03 18.50
CA SER A 143 -10.12 -3.47 18.74
C SER A 143 -9.04 -3.87 19.76
N PRO A 144 -9.43 -4.29 20.98
CA PRO A 144 -8.48 -4.81 21.97
C PRO A 144 -7.71 -6.03 21.44
N GLU A 145 -8.38 -6.89 20.66
CA GLU A 145 -7.77 -8.07 20.05
C GLU A 145 -6.67 -7.70 19.05
N ALA A 146 -6.92 -6.70 18.19
CA ALA A 146 -5.92 -6.21 17.25
C ALA A 146 -4.72 -5.56 17.97
N VAL A 147 -4.98 -4.84 19.06
CA VAL A 147 -3.91 -4.27 19.90
C VAL A 147 -3.08 -5.38 20.54
N ALA A 148 -3.73 -6.40 21.12
CA ALA A 148 -3.05 -7.53 21.73
C ALA A 148 -2.24 -8.36 20.71
N ALA A 149 -2.77 -8.56 19.50
CA ALA A 149 -2.05 -9.24 18.43
C ALA A 149 -0.77 -8.49 18.01
N TRP A 150 -0.86 -7.17 17.88
CA TRP A 150 0.31 -6.35 17.57
C TRP A 150 1.31 -6.28 18.73
N ALA A 151 0.82 -6.24 19.98
CA ALA A 151 1.67 -6.28 21.16
C ALA A 151 2.53 -7.56 21.21
N ARG A 152 1.93 -8.74 20.94
CA ARG A 152 2.67 -10.01 20.87
C ARG A 152 3.75 -10.02 19.79
N GLN A 153 3.51 -9.35 18.66
CA GLN A 153 4.53 -9.19 17.63
C GLN A 153 5.70 -8.35 18.14
N ILE A 154 5.41 -7.21 18.79
CA ILE A 154 6.43 -6.35 19.38
C ILE A 154 7.23 -7.09 20.45
N GLU A 155 6.54 -7.84 21.33
CA GLU A 155 7.18 -8.65 22.38
C GLU A 155 8.16 -9.67 21.78
N GLY A 156 7.76 -10.41 20.75
CA GLY A 156 8.66 -11.31 20.02
C GLY A 156 9.86 -10.60 19.39
N GLU A 157 9.67 -9.38 18.85
CA GLU A 157 10.75 -8.55 18.29
C GLU A 157 11.64 -7.88 19.35
N LEU A 158 11.19 -7.79 20.61
CA LEU A 158 11.96 -7.28 21.75
C LEU A 158 12.81 -8.40 22.39
N ASP A 159 12.27 -9.62 22.44
CA ASP A 159 12.98 -10.78 22.98
C ASP A 159 14.11 -11.24 22.04
N ASP A 160 13.89 -11.18 20.72
CA ASP A 160 14.94 -11.36 19.72
C ASP A 160 15.84 -10.11 19.64
N HIS A 161 17.05 -10.18 20.20
CA HIS A 161 18.05 -9.10 20.25
C HIS A 161 18.65 -8.70 18.87
N THR A 162 17.98 -9.02 17.77
CA THR A 162 18.47 -8.75 16.43
C THR A 162 18.10 -7.32 16.01
N PRO A 163 19.06 -6.48 15.59
CA PRO A 163 18.74 -5.19 15.00
C PRO A 163 18.01 -5.41 13.67
N THR A 164 16.70 -5.23 13.66
CA THR A 164 15.91 -5.28 12.42
C THR A 164 16.22 -4.03 11.57
N PRO A 165 16.62 -4.20 10.29
CA PRO A 165 16.82 -3.08 9.37
C PRO A 165 15.53 -2.24 9.20
N PRO A 166 15.64 -0.97 8.76
CA PRO A 166 14.48 -0.07 8.64
C PRO A 166 13.34 -0.70 7.85
N ALA A 167 12.09 -0.47 8.31
CA ALA A 167 10.87 -1.11 7.85
C ALA A 167 10.89 -1.42 6.34
N ALA A 168 10.95 -2.72 6.02
CA ALA A 168 10.70 -3.21 4.68
C ALA A 168 9.33 -2.69 4.23
N VAL A 169 9.27 -2.07 3.05
CA VAL A 169 7.98 -1.74 2.42
C VAL A 169 7.14 -3.01 2.44
N LYS A 170 6.00 -3.00 3.17
CA LYS A 170 5.12 -4.18 3.26
C LYS A 170 4.98 -4.76 1.85
N PRO A 171 5.29 -6.05 1.62
CA PRO A 171 5.49 -6.60 0.26
C PRO A 171 4.28 -6.35 -0.64
N GLN A 172 3.08 -6.22 -0.06
CA GLN A 172 1.85 -5.90 -0.78
C GLN A 172 1.85 -4.50 -1.44
N ARG A 173 2.43 -3.49 -0.80
CA ARG A 173 2.54 -2.14 -1.37
C ARG A 173 3.56 -2.10 -2.49
N ALA A 174 4.71 -2.74 -2.30
CA ALA A 174 5.72 -2.87 -3.35
C ALA A 174 5.15 -3.59 -4.58
N LEU A 175 4.42 -4.70 -4.37
CA LEU A 175 3.75 -5.45 -5.43
C LEU A 175 2.66 -4.63 -6.14
N ARG A 176 1.82 -3.88 -5.41
CA ARG A 176 0.80 -3.01 -6.03
C ARG A 176 1.40 -1.86 -6.81
N VAL A 177 2.45 -1.22 -6.29
CA VAL A 177 3.17 -0.16 -7.01
C VAL A 177 3.84 -0.74 -8.26
N ALA A 178 4.50 -1.89 -8.15
CA ALA A 178 5.08 -2.57 -9.31
C ALA A 178 4.01 -2.89 -10.38
N ALA A 179 2.88 -3.49 -9.99
CA ALA A 179 1.77 -3.76 -10.90
C ALA A 179 1.22 -2.47 -11.56
N GLY A 180 1.03 -1.41 -10.77
CA GLY A 180 0.57 -0.12 -11.27
C GLY A 180 1.54 0.53 -12.25
N VAL A 181 2.85 0.47 -11.98
CA VAL A 181 3.89 1.00 -12.87
C VAL A 181 3.99 0.17 -14.16
N MET A 182 4.00 -1.16 -14.07
CA MET A 182 4.08 -2.03 -15.25
C MET A 182 2.87 -1.86 -16.16
N THR A 183 1.65 -1.88 -15.61
CA THR A 183 0.42 -1.66 -16.38
C THR A 183 0.36 -0.25 -16.98
N LEU A 184 0.82 0.77 -16.26
CA LEU A 184 0.87 2.13 -16.80
C LEU A 184 1.85 2.23 -17.99
N LEU A 185 3.06 1.67 -17.82
CA LEU A 185 4.09 1.66 -18.87
C LEU A 185 3.58 0.95 -20.12
N VAL A 186 3.09 -0.29 -19.97
CA VAL A 186 2.54 -1.08 -21.09
C VAL A 186 1.38 -0.35 -21.74
N GLY A 187 0.46 0.20 -20.94
CA GLY A 187 -0.70 0.93 -21.44
C GLY A 187 -0.30 2.14 -22.28
N LEU A 188 0.61 2.98 -21.79
CA LEU A 188 1.09 4.16 -22.51
C LEU A 188 1.82 3.79 -23.81
N THR A 189 2.73 2.81 -23.76
CA THR A 189 3.49 2.43 -24.96
C THR A 189 2.64 1.71 -26.00
N ALA A 190 1.69 0.86 -25.58
CA ALA A 190 0.78 0.18 -26.50
C ALA A 190 -0.26 1.13 -27.11
N THR A 191 -0.76 2.10 -26.35
CA THR A 191 -1.61 3.16 -26.92
C THR A 191 -0.82 4.01 -27.90
N GLY A 192 0.41 4.42 -27.57
CA GLY A 192 1.29 5.15 -28.48
C GLY A 192 1.55 4.40 -29.78
N GLY A 193 2.02 3.14 -29.68
CA GLY A 193 2.27 2.30 -30.84
C GLY A 193 1.00 2.00 -31.64
N GLY A 194 -0.14 1.77 -30.98
CA GLY A 194 -1.42 1.55 -31.65
C GLY A 194 -1.88 2.77 -32.45
N VAL A 195 -1.79 3.96 -31.87
CA VAL A 195 -2.09 5.23 -32.57
C VAL A 195 -1.15 5.44 -33.76
N GLU A 196 0.14 5.17 -33.57
CA GLU A 196 1.14 5.29 -34.63
C GLU A 196 0.85 4.37 -35.82
N LEU A 197 0.53 3.10 -35.57
CA LEU A 197 0.14 2.14 -36.62
C LEU A 197 -1.15 2.52 -37.36
N ILE A 198 -2.10 3.16 -36.66
CA ILE A 198 -3.33 3.68 -37.29
C ILE A 198 -3.01 4.88 -38.20
N LEU A 199 -2.13 5.78 -37.76
CA LEU A 199 -1.74 6.97 -38.51
C LEU A 199 -0.76 6.67 -39.65
N LEU A 200 0.00 5.59 -39.53
CA LEU A 200 1.00 5.12 -40.52
C LEU A 200 0.66 3.68 -40.98
N PRO A 201 -0.40 3.49 -41.81
CA PRO A 201 -0.92 2.17 -42.18
C PRO A 201 0.08 1.25 -42.89
N HIS A 202 1.07 1.83 -43.58
CA HIS A 202 2.07 1.07 -44.35
C HIS A 202 3.35 0.81 -43.55
N GLY A 203 3.41 1.27 -42.31
CA GLY A 203 4.59 1.21 -41.45
C GLY A 203 5.29 2.55 -41.28
N ALA A 204 6.29 2.58 -40.39
CA ALA A 204 7.07 3.76 -40.06
C ALA A 204 8.53 3.51 -40.43
N ASP A 205 9.03 4.24 -41.44
CA ASP A 205 10.40 4.07 -41.97
C ASP A 205 11.49 4.22 -40.90
N TYR A 206 11.27 5.05 -39.88
CA TYR A 206 12.22 5.25 -38.77
C TYR A 206 12.21 4.13 -37.72
N MET A 207 11.22 3.24 -37.74
CA MET A 207 11.16 2.04 -36.89
C MET A 207 11.53 0.75 -37.64
N GLY A 208 11.81 0.84 -38.94
CA GLY A 208 12.07 -0.35 -39.78
C GLY A 208 10.86 -1.27 -39.93
N LEU A 209 9.65 -0.74 -39.70
CA LEU A 209 8.39 -1.45 -39.90
C LEU A 209 7.94 -1.24 -41.34
N ASP A 210 7.93 -2.31 -42.13
CA ASP A 210 7.35 -2.33 -43.48
C ASP A 210 6.23 -3.38 -43.54
N SER A 211 5.23 -3.11 -44.36
CA SER A 211 4.06 -3.96 -44.61
C SER A 211 4.41 -5.41 -45.00
N THR A 212 5.60 -5.65 -45.53
CA THR A 212 6.08 -7.01 -45.86
C THR A 212 6.13 -7.95 -44.66
N ILE A 213 6.27 -7.43 -43.44
CA ILE A 213 6.25 -8.27 -42.23
C ILE A 213 4.87 -8.91 -41.98
N LEU A 214 3.81 -8.33 -42.54
CA LEU A 214 2.44 -8.81 -42.44
C LEU A 214 2.12 -9.94 -43.44
N GLN A 215 3.06 -10.37 -44.28
CA GLN A 215 2.84 -11.36 -45.35
C GLN A 215 2.30 -12.72 -44.87
N HIS A 216 2.48 -13.05 -43.59
CA HIS A 216 1.98 -14.28 -42.96
C HIS A 216 0.75 -14.06 -42.07
N SER A 217 0.30 -12.82 -41.98
CA SER A 217 -0.86 -12.40 -41.20
C SER A 217 -2.10 -12.27 -42.09
N PRO A 218 -3.32 -12.24 -41.51
CA PRO A 218 -4.55 -11.96 -42.25
C PRO A 218 -4.72 -10.47 -42.59
N PHE A 219 -3.78 -9.60 -42.22
CA PHE A 219 -3.88 -8.16 -42.39
C PHE A 219 -3.04 -7.67 -43.57
N THR A 220 -3.59 -6.72 -44.31
CA THR A 220 -2.93 -6.07 -45.46
C THR A 220 -2.18 -4.80 -45.07
N ASP A 221 -2.55 -4.20 -43.94
CA ASP A 221 -1.98 -2.97 -43.39
C ASP A 221 -2.02 -3.01 -41.85
N PHE A 222 -1.40 -2.02 -41.21
CA PHE A 222 -1.28 -1.94 -39.76
C PHE A 222 -2.48 -1.30 -39.05
N VAL A 223 -3.53 -0.87 -39.75
CA VAL A 223 -4.65 -0.15 -39.10
C VAL A 223 -5.40 -1.07 -38.14
N ILE A 224 -5.79 -2.26 -38.60
CA ILE A 224 -6.53 -3.22 -37.77
C ILE A 224 -5.64 -3.70 -36.60
N PRO A 225 -4.38 -4.15 -36.81
CA PRO A 225 -3.46 -4.41 -35.72
C PRO A 225 -3.30 -3.25 -34.74
N GLY A 226 -3.18 -2.02 -35.22
CA GLY A 226 -3.04 -0.81 -34.41
C GLY A 226 -4.25 -0.52 -33.53
N VAL A 227 -5.47 -0.68 -34.06
CA VAL A 227 -6.71 -0.58 -33.27
C VAL A 227 -6.77 -1.66 -32.20
N LEU A 228 -6.46 -2.90 -32.56
CA LEU A 228 -6.48 -4.01 -31.60
C LEU A 228 -5.45 -3.81 -30.48
N LEU A 229 -4.22 -3.40 -30.82
CA LEU A 229 -3.16 -3.06 -29.87
C LEU A 229 -3.59 -1.92 -28.94
N MET A 230 -4.13 -0.84 -29.50
CA MET A 230 -4.58 0.31 -28.73
C MET A 230 -5.67 -0.07 -27.74
N VAL A 231 -6.69 -0.85 -28.15
CA VAL A 231 -7.86 -1.15 -27.33
C VAL A 231 -7.59 -2.28 -26.34
N PHE A 232 -7.18 -3.46 -26.82
CA PHE A 232 -7.07 -4.66 -25.98
C PHE A 232 -5.85 -4.65 -25.08
N VAL A 233 -4.76 -4.03 -25.53
CA VAL A 233 -3.54 -3.90 -24.75
C VAL A 233 -3.48 -2.54 -24.09
N GLY A 234 -3.49 -1.45 -24.87
CA GLY A 234 -3.30 -0.08 -24.37
C GLY A 234 -4.35 0.34 -23.34
N LEU A 235 -5.60 0.51 -23.77
CA LEU A 235 -6.68 1.02 -22.91
C LEU A 235 -6.98 0.09 -21.73
N LEU A 236 -6.93 -1.23 -21.94
CA LEU A 236 -7.12 -2.20 -20.86
C LEU A 236 -6.04 -2.07 -19.78
N ASN A 237 -4.76 -1.93 -20.18
CA ASN A 237 -3.66 -1.75 -19.24
C ASN A 237 -3.72 -0.39 -18.54
N LEU A 238 -4.15 0.67 -19.22
CA LEU A 238 -4.39 1.98 -18.59
C LEU A 238 -5.53 1.91 -17.55
N ALA A 239 -6.63 1.22 -17.87
CA ALA A 239 -7.72 1.01 -16.92
C ALA A 239 -7.25 0.18 -15.71
N ALA A 240 -6.42 -0.85 -15.93
CA ALA A 240 -5.81 -1.62 -14.86
C ALA A 240 -4.87 -0.75 -14.00
N ALA A 241 -4.04 0.09 -14.61
CA ALA A 241 -3.16 1.01 -13.89
C ALA A 241 -3.96 1.97 -12.99
N VAL A 242 -5.02 2.58 -13.52
CA VAL A 242 -5.89 3.48 -12.76
C VAL A 242 -6.56 2.74 -11.60
N THR A 243 -7.10 1.55 -11.82
CA THR A 243 -7.78 0.78 -10.77
C THR A 243 -6.82 0.28 -9.69
N VAL A 244 -5.61 -0.17 -10.06
CA VAL A 244 -4.56 -0.59 -9.12
C VAL A 244 -4.04 0.59 -8.29
N LEU A 245 -3.71 1.71 -8.94
CA LEU A 245 -3.17 2.89 -8.27
C LEU A 245 -4.21 3.60 -7.39
N ARG A 246 -5.48 3.62 -7.80
CA ARG A 246 -6.60 4.14 -6.99
C ARG A 246 -7.10 3.17 -5.93
N ARG A 247 -6.51 1.98 -5.82
CA ARG A 247 -6.90 0.93 -4.86
C ARG A 247 -8.37 0.52 -4.99
N HIS A 248 -8.90 0.52 -6.21
CA HIS A 248 -10.26 0.09 -6.48
C HIS A 248 -10.40 -1.42 -6.20
N PRO A 249 -11.56 -1.93 -5.75
CA PRO A 249 -11.80 -3.37 -5.55
C PRO A 249 -11.67 -4.23 -6.82
N LEU A 250 -11.54 -3.60 -8.00
CA LEU A 250 -11.26 -4.29 -9.26
C LEU A 250 -9.76 -4.26 -9.64
N GLY A 251 -8.89 -3.63 -8.84
CA GLY A 251 -7.48 -3.46 -9.18
C GLY A 251 -6.74 -4.79 -9.35
N GLU A 252 -6.92 -5.73 -8.42
CA GLU A 252 -6.27 -7.06 -8.54
C GLU A 252 -6.75 -7.86 -9.76
N PRO A 253 -8.07 -8.06 -9.99
CA PRO A 253 -8.52 -8.77 -11.19
C PRO A 253 -8.19 -8.01 -12.49
N ALA A 254 -8.20 -6.67 -12.49
CA ALA A 254 -7.82 -5.88 -13.65
C ALA A 254 -6.33 -6.03 -14.00
N SER A 255 -5.44 -6.07 -13.00
CA SER A 255 -4.02 -6.33 -13.22
C SER A 255 -3.77 -7.72 -13.81
N VAL A 256 -4.54 -8.73 -13.38
CA VAL A 256 -4.47 -10.08 -13.96
C VAL A 256 -4.94 -10.08 -15.41
N ALA A 257 -6.08 -9.46 -15.69
CA ALA A 257 -6.61 -9.34 -17.06
C ALA A 257 -5.62 -8.62 -17.99
N ALA A 258 -5.00 -7.54 -17.51
CA ALA A 258 -3.99 -6.79 -18.23
C ALA A 258 -2.75 -7.65 -18.57
N GLY A 259 -2.25 -8.43 -17.60
CA GLY A 259 -1.14 -9.36 -17.81
C GLY A 259 -1.47 -10.49 -18.79
N VAL A 260 -2.68 -11.08 -18.69
CA VAL A 260 -3.16 -12.08 -19.66
C VAL A 260 -3.25 -11.49 -21.06
N SER A 261 -3.88 -10.31 -21.20
CA SER A 261 -4.02 -9.62 -22.48
C SER A 261 -2.66 -9.38 -23.13
N MET A 262 -1.71 -8.79 -22.40
CA MET A 262 -0.37 -8.50 -22.92
C MET A 262 0.39 -9.78 -23.32
N THR A 263 0.34 -10.81 -22.49
CA THR A 263 1.01 -12.09 -22.78
C THR A 263 0.40 -12.75 -24.01
N THR A 264 -0.92 -12.73 -24.13
CA THR A 264 -1.66 -13.30 -25.26
C THR A 264 -1.37 -12.52 -26.53
N TRP A 265 -1.32 -11.18 -26.45
CA TRP A 265 -0.96 -10.31 -27.56
C TRP A 265 0.39 -10.71 -28.16
N ILE A 266 1.44 -10.79 -27.34
CA ILE A 266 2.78 -11.14 -27.82
C ILE A 266 2.83 -12.54 -28.43
N LEU A 267 2.13 -13.52 -27.84
CA LEU A 267 2.08 -14.88 -28.41
C LEU A 267 1.39 -14.91 -29.77
N VAL A 268 0.26 -14.21 -29.90
CA VAL A 268 -0.48 -14.11 -31.16
C VAL A 268 0.32 -13.34 -32.21
N GLU A 269 0.93 -12.21 -31.83
CA GLU A 269 1.76 -11.37 -32.70
C GLU A 269 2.96 -12.15 -33.24
N VAL A 270 3.72 -12.85 -32.39
CA VAL A 270 4.84 -13.70 -32.82
C VAL A 270 4.36 -14.84 -33.71
N ALA A 271 3.21 -15.45 -33.42
CA ALA A 271 2.67 -16.54 -34.23
C ALA A 271 2.22 -16.06 -35.63
N LEU A 272 1.61 -14.87 -35.71
CA LEU A 272 1.15 -14.26 -36.96
C LEU A 272 2.32 -13.74 -37.80
N LEU A 273 3.26 -13.02 -37.19
CA LEU A 273 4.39 -12.41 -37.89
C LEU A 273 5.51 -13.42 -38.19
N ARG A 274 5.52 -14.58 -37.50
CA ARG A 274 6.56 -15.63 -37.59
C ARG A 274 7.99 -15.10 -37.41
N THR A 275 8.13 -13.98 -36.74
CA THR A 275 9.39 -13.30 -36.47
C THR A 275 9.50 -13.01 -34.98
N PHE A 276 10.74 -12.99 -34.48
CA PHE A 276 11.02 -12.73 -33.08
C PHE A 276 11.94 -11.52 -32.96
N HIS A 277 11.47 -10.50 -32.26
CA HIS A 277 12.23 -9.30 -31.94
C HIS A 277 12.49 -9.25 -30.42
N PRO A 278 13.62 -8.70 -29.95
CA PRO A 278 13.89 -8.55 -28.51
C PRO A 278 12.79 -7.81 -27.74
N LEU A 279 12.04 -6.91 -28.39
CA LEU A 279 10.89 -6.24 -27.80
C LEU A 279 9.78 -7.24 -27.42
N HIS A 280 9.57 -8.32 -28.19
CA HIS A 280 8.60 -9.37 -27.83
C HIS A 280 9.00 -10.04 -26.51
N ALA A 281 10.30 -10.28 -26.29
CA ALA A 281 10.80 -10.84 -25.03
C ALA A 281 10.54 -9.90 -23.84
N LEU A 282 10.87 -8.62 -24.00
CA LEU A 282 10.69 -7.59 -22.97
C LEU A 282 9.21 -7.46 -22.58
N TYR A 283 8.35 -7.27 -23.56
CA TYR A 283 6.93 -7.03 -23.36
C TYR A 283 6.17 -8.29 -22.93
N GLY A 284 6.54 -9.47 -23.45
CA GLY A 284 6.05 -10.75 -22.97
C GLY A 284 6.45 -11.00 -21.51
N GLY A 285 7.69 -10.68 -21.15
CA GLY A 285 8.19 -10.73 -19.77
C GLY A 285 7.42 -9.79 -18.83
N LEU A 286 7.16 -8.55 -19.27
CA LEU A 286 6.33 -7.59 -18.53
C LEU A 286 4.89 -8.10 -18.35
N GLY A 287 4.31 -8.73 -19.38
CA GLY A 287 2.99 -9.37 -19.31
C GLY A 287 2.93 -10.48 -18.25
N LEU A 288 3.90 -11.40 -18.28
CA LEU A 288 4.01 -12.49 -17.31
C LEU A 288 4.27 -11.99 -15.89
N ALA A 289 5.15 -11.00 -15.72
CA ALA A 289 5.43 -10.39 -14.42
C ALA A 289 4.18 -9.71 -13.85
N THR A 290 3.45 -8.95 -14.67
CA THR A 290 2.19 -8.30 -14.28
C THR A 290 1.14 -9.33 -13.88
N LEU A 291 1.01 -10.41 -14.65
CA LEU A 291 0.13 -11.54 -14.34
C LEU A 291 0.48 -12.20 -13.01
N ALA A 292 1.75 -12.53 -12.78
CA ALA A 292 2.21 -13.18 -11.55
C ALA A 292 1.99 -12.31 -10.31
N VAL A 293 2.31 -11.02 -10.41
CA VAL A 293 2.10 -10.04 -9.34
C VAL A 293 0.61 -9.86 -9.06
N GLY A 294 -0.22 -9.67 -10.10
CA GLY A 294 -1.67 -9.55 -9.98
C GLY A 294 -2.32 -10.79 -9.35
N ALA A 295 -1.91 -11.99 -9.78
CA ALA A 295 -2.40 -13.25 -9.23
C ALA A 295 -2.03 -13.42 -7.75
N THR A 296 -0.81 -13.01 -7.38
CA THR A 296 -0.35 -13.03 -5.98
C THR A 296 -1.19 -12.11 -5.10
N LEU A 297 -1.44 -10.88 -5.56
CA LEU A 297 -2.28 -9.92 -4.85
C LEU A 297 -3.73 -10.44 -4.71
N TRP A 298 -4.29 -11.03 -5.77
CA TRP A 298 -5.64 -11.57 -5.76
C TRP A 298 -5.79 -12.77 -4.80
N ARG A 299 -4.85 -13.72 -4.82
CA ARG A 299 -4.87 -14.88 -3.91
C ARG A 299 -4.80 -14.47 -2.45
N ARG A 300 -3.92 -13.51 -2.10
CA ARG A 300 -3.78 -13.00 -0.73
C ARG A 300 -5.06 -12.31 -0.24
N ARG A 301 -5.72 -11.52 -1.10
CA ARG A 301 -7.01 -10.90 -0.78
C ARG A 301 -8.10 -11.94 -0.52
N LYS A 302 -8.19 -12.99 -1.34
CA LYS A 302 -9.16 -14.09 -1.12
C LYS A 302 -8.87 -14.87 0.17
N ALA A 303 -7.61 -15.09 0.52
CA ALA A 303 -7.23 -15.79 1.75
C ALA A 303 -7.65 -14.99 3.00
N GLY A 304 -7.49 -13.67 3.00
CA GLY A 304 -7.93 -12.81 4.11
C GLY A 304 -9.44 -12.60 4.23
N LEU A 305 -10.22 -13.00 3.21
CA LEU A 305 -11.69 -12.93 3.21
C LEU A 305 -12.36 -14.24 3.65
N ARG A 306 -11.60 -15.33 3.86
CA ARG A 306 -12.19 -16.57 4.37
C ARG A 306 -12.50 -16.38 5.87
N PRO A 307 -13.76 -16.51 6.31
CA PRO A 307 -14.06 -16.46 7.73
C PRO A 307 -13.30 -17.58 8.44
N HIS A 308 -12.71 -17.27 9.59
CA HIS A 308 -12.10 -18.25 10.47
C HIS A 308 -13.23 -19.20 10.91
N THR A 309 -13.32 -20.36 10.26
CA THR A 309 -14.14 -21.46 10.78
C THR A 309 -13.31 -22.10 11.88
N ASP A 310 -13.64 -21.79 13.14
CA ASP A 310 -13.09 -22.53 14.27
C ASP A 310 -13.46 -24.01 14.11
N PRO A 311 -12.51 -24.95 14.30
CA PRO A 311 -12.83 -26.36 14.36
C PRO A 311 -13.59 -26.66 15.66
N PRO A 312 -14.46 -27.69 15.64
CA PRO A 312 -15.28 -28.09 16.80
C PRO A 312 -14.46 -28.65 17.97
#